data_AF-A0A1R1EMX3-F1
#
_entry.id   AF-A0A1R1EMX3-F1
#
_cell.length_a   1.000
_cell.length_b   1.000
_cell.length_c   1.000
_cell.angle_alpha   90.00
_cell.angle_beta   90.00
_cell.angle_gamma   90.00
#
_symmetry.space_group_name_H-M   'P 1'
#
loop_
_entity.id
_entity.type
_entity.pdbx_description
1 polymer ?
#
loop_
_entity_poly.entity_id
_entity_poly.type
_entity_poly.pdbx_seq_one_letter_code
_entity_poly.pdbx_strand_id
1 'polypeptide(L)'
;MSTKFKLTSLLLSAALVCGAVPAFAAEKAAPKPLSQTFDKMVIIPYDYHGKAFINGEKTDLYGDYDIVQRSGRVLVPIRLMGTLASQFRSQGEWQTIWEAKNPDDVTFVNYGLKKTIKFKVNSTTMLVNNESKKMDVAPQKIGGRVVLPLRSAAEALGKNIQWLDGLIVMGDEVVDEKSAETLAVKNRILTQLKDTRKPVADEKVLTPITKYGDALYYYKQIYQSSGTLERLYRKADGKKEVQVNIPGEPALHSAKVIGHDLYFVSTVSNQGVLYALDLTNNKVRKVSSLADWKPSDGWLQNVSMIDNELYVNLHSGDLTMGSETLYRVLNGALKEVTGAKSLIGPVKSGDFLYQADFNIMGKTVDNLSRVNLKTGENKAIGQDDFVYAINRKQHDGGGTSYSVNDAIYVKGGFVYVLGYKDSDPKDEGSVYKVNPSDQTQVKLTPAAGPFWMVDNQIYYVDGATGYLAKTDVNGAEPKTVISRKVLNAQLLNGSLYYTSNDAGSSYDPGILYQYDFATGKEIKRSDKPVSSYYIGKNAIYYLSEGYDPGIYKIDAKGSARLVSDRIQTAKLTDEGLVYTLTYKEGVYSVK
;
A
#
# COMPACT_ATOMS: atom_id res chain seq x y z
N MET A 1 16.98 82.09 25.75
CA MET A 1 15.49 82.09 25.82
C MET A 1 15.01 80.67 25.51
N SER A 2 14.07 79.99 26.16
CA SER A 2 13.35 80.15 27.45
C SER A 2 12.42 78.91 27.64
N THR A 3 12.16 78.30 28.81
CA THR A 3 12.70 78.45 30.18
C THR A 3 12.27 77.24 31.08
N LYS A 4 13.09 76.92 32.10
CA LYS A 4 12.72 76.36 33.43
C LYS A 4 12.00 74.99 33.57
N PHE A 5 12.70 74.05 34.22
CA PHE A 5 12.16 73.13 35.26
C PHE A 5 11.36 73.93 36.32
N LYS A 6 10.41 73.44 37.13
CA LYS A 6 10.07 72.10 37.66
C LYS A 6 8.70 72.22 38.34
N LEU A 7 7.86 71.20 38.41
CA LEU A 7 7.09 70.90 39.64
C LEU A 7 6.59 69.45 39.67
N THR A 8 6.38 68.96 40.89
CA THR A 8 6.07 67.58 41.27
C THR A 8 4.57 67.30 41.37
N SER A 9 4.14 66.09 41.00
CA SER A 9 3.18 65.34 41.82
C SER A 9 3.34 63.83 41.61
N LEU A 10 3.10 63.09 42.69
CA LEU A 10 3.09 61.63 42.77
C LEU A 10 1.62 61.21 42.97
N LEU A 11 1.16 60.10 42.37
CA LEU A 11 0.31 59.05 42.99
C LEU A 11 -0.49 58.19 41.98
N LEU A 12 -0.53 56.89 42.29
CA LEU A 12 -1.57 55.88 42.03
C LEU A 12 -2.07 55.54 40.61
N SER A 13 -1.56 54.40 40.13
CA SER A 13 -2.34 53.20 39.73
C SER A 13 -3.57 53.32 38.81
N ALA A 14 -3.40 52.80 37.60
CA ALA A 14 -4.37 51.86 37.00
C ALA A 14 -3.62 50.90 36.06
N ALA A 15 -3.68 49.60 36.33
CA ALA A 15 -3.14 48.59 35.41
C ALA A 15 -4.17 48.32 34.31
N LEU A 16 -3.85 48.67 33.06
CA LEU A 16 -4.56 48.16 31.90
C LEU A 16 -3.69 47.11 31.19
N VAL A 17 -3.97 45.84 31.47
CA VAL A 17 -3.46 44.73 30.68
C VAL A 17 -4.22 44.71 29.36
N CYS A 18 -3.70 45.43 28.36
CA CYS A 18 -4.15 45.26 26.98
C CYS A 18 -3.70 43.89 26.48
N GLY A 19 -4.55 42.88 26.71
CA GLY A 19 -4.38 41.55 26.14
C GLY A 19 -4.42 41.63 24.62
N ALA A 20 -3.25 41.48 23.98
CA ALA A 20 -3.18 41.30 22.54
C ALA A 20 -3.77 39.94 22.19
N VAL A 21 -5.02 39.93 21.71
CA VAL A 21 -5.64 38.74 21.12
C VAL A 21 -4.91 38.46 19.80
N PRO A 22 -4.22 37.31 19.64
CA PRO A 22 -3.62 36.97 18.36
C PRO A 22 -4.76 36.63 17.38
N ALA A 23 -5.04 37.56 16.47
CA ALA A 23 -5.98 37.35 15.39
C ALA A 23 -5.40 36.39 14.35
N PHE A 24 -5.40 35.09 14.66
CA PHE A 24 -5.25 34.02 13.66
C PHE A 24 -6.52 33.91 12.81
N ALA A 25 -6.80 34.97 12.04
CA ALA A 25 -7.59 34.84 10.83
C ALA A 25 -6.71 34.08 9.82
N ALA A 26 -6.85 32.76 9.78
CA ALA A 26 -6.24 31.96 8.73
C ALA A 26 -6.73 32.50 7.38
N GLU A 27 -5.79 33.00 6.57
CA GLU A 27 -6.10 33.52 5.24
C GLU A 27 -6.77 32.40 4.44
N LYS A 28 -8.00 32.65 3.98
CA LYS A 28 -8.82 31.64 3.34
C LYS A 28 -8.16 31.28 2.01
N ALA A 29 -7.54 30.09 1.95
CA ALA A 29 -6.78 29.65 0.79
C ALA A 29 -7.59 29.86 -0.50
N ALA A 30 -6.96 30.47 -1.51
CA ALA A 30 -7.61 30.79 -2.76
C ALA A 30 -8.18 29.52 -3.42
N PRO A 31 -9.40 29.56 -3.99
CA PRO A 31 -9.99 28.40 -4.67
C PRO A 31 -9.07 27.86 -5.77
N LYS A 32 -8.92 26.54 -5.83
CA LYS A 32 -8.07 25.84 -6.81
C LYS A 32 -8.90 25.01 -7.77
N PRO A 33 -8.47 24.80 -9.02
CA PRO A 33 -9.13 23.87 -9.92
C PRO A 33 -9.26 22.45 -9.33
N LEU A 34 -10.36 21.76 -9.67
CA LEU A 34 -10.64 20.40 -9.20
C LEU A 34 -9.55 19.42 -9.64
N SER A 35 -8.96 19.61 -10.82
CA SER A 35 -7.77 18.89 -11.31
C SER A 35 -6.61 18.83 -10.31
N GLN A 36 -6.44 19.86 -9.48
CA GLN A 36 -5.31 20.06 -8.56
C GLN A 36 -5.65 19.71 -7.10
N THR A 37 -6.91 19.36 -6.82
CA THR A 37 -7.43 19.05 -5.47
C THR A 37 -8.18 17.72 -5.41
N PHE A 38 -8.42 17.06 -6.56
CA PHE A 38 -9.18 15.82 -6.71
C PHE A 38 -8.70 14.67 -5.79
N ASP A 39 -7.39 14.59 -5.54
CA ASP A 39 -6.75 13.62 -4.66
C ASP A 39 -6.97 13.89 -3.15
N LYS A 40 -7.65 14.98 -2.81
CA LYS A 40 -8.00 15.41 -1.43
C LYS A 40 -9.51 15.54 -1.21
N MET A 41 -10.31 15.05 -2.16
CA MET A 41 -11.76 15.19 -2.18
C MET A 41 -12.47 13.85 -2.02
N VAL A 42 -13.64 13.91 -1.39
CA VAL A 42 -14.69 12.91 -1.50
C VAL A 42 -15.75 13.44 -2.46
N ILE A 43 -16.02 12.71 -3.55
CA ILE A 43 -16.93 13.13 -4.62
C ILE A 43 -17.96 12.04 -4.88
N ILE A 44 -19.25 12.41 -4.81
CA ILE A 44 -20.37 11.54 -5.17
C ILE A 44 -21.26 12.23 -6.21
N PRO A 45 -21.96 11.50 -7.09
CA PRO A 45 -22.97 12.08 -7.95
C PRO A 45 -24.29 12.30 -7.15
N TYR A 46 -25.15 13.22 -7.60
CA TYR A 46 -26.53 13.30 -7.05
C TYR A 46 -27.34 12.03 -7.35
N ASP A 47 -27.15 11.49 -8.55
CA ASP A 47 -27.73 10.24 -9.03
C ASP A 47 -26.78 9.10 -8.65
N TYR A 48 -26.94 8.61 -7.42
CA TYR A 48 -25.96 7.78 -6.73
C TYR A 48 -26.12 6.29 -7.03
N HIS A 49 -25.11 5.72 -7.70
CA HIS A 49 -25.07 4.32 -8.13
C HIS A 49 -24.05 3.47 -7.34
N GLY A 50 -23.93 3.72 -6.03
CA GLY A 50 -23.02 2.96 -5.17
C GLY A 50 -21.53 3.23 -5.44
N LYS A 51 -21.17 4.41 -5.96
CA LYS A 51 -19.80 4.78 -6.31
C LYS A 51 -19.45 6.19 -5.83
N ALA A 52 -18.19 6.36 -5.43
CA ALA A 52 -17.59 7.64 -5.07
C ALA A 52 -16.19 7.76 -5.68
N PHE A 53 -15.64 8.97 -5.73
CA PHE A 53 -14.20 9.16 -5.65
C PHE A 53 -13.83 9.49 -4.21
N ILE A 54 -12.76 8.88 -3.71
CA ILE A 54 -12.20 9.11 -2.37
C ILE A 54 -10.70 9.28 -2.57
N ASN A 55 -10.14 10.41 -2.16
CA ASN A 55 -8.71 10.73 -2.29
C ASN A 55 -8.14 10.45 -3.69
N GLY A 56 -8.94 10.74 -4.73
CA GLY A 56 -8.57 10.54 -6.13
C GLY A 56 -8.79 9.12 -6.69
N GLU A 57 -9.29 8.15 -5.91
CA GLU A 57 -9.59 6.79 -6.37
C GLU A 57 -11.08 6.52 -6.54
N LYS A 58 -11.46 5.84 -7.63
CA LYS A 58 -12.83 5.35 -7.87
C LYS A 58 -13.11 4.19 -6.92
N THR A 59 -14.08 4.37 -6.03
CA THR A 59 -14.43 3.38 -5.01
C THR A 59 -15.89 2.95 -5.14
N ASP A 60 -16.10 1.64 -5.23
CA ASP A 60 -17.43 1.02 -5.07
C ASP A 60 -17.77 0.95 -3.58
N LEU A 61 -18.92 1.52 -3.20
CA LEU A 61 -19.39 1.61 -1.83
C LEU A 61 -20.52 0.61 -1.59
N TYR A 62 -20.23 -0.43 -0.82
CA TYR A 62 -21.18 -1.52 -0.53
C TYR A 62 -22.31 -1.05 0.39
N GLY A 63 -23.50 -0.91 -0.19
CA GLY A 63 -24.73 -0.66 0.53
C GLY A 63 -25.83 -0.15 -0.40
N ASP A 64 -27.06 -0.49 -0.06
CA ASP A 64 -28.24 0.10 -0.68
C ASP A 64 -28.51 1.46 -0.02
N TYR A 65 -28.26 2.55 -0.76
CA TYR A 65 -28.30 3.91 -0.25
C TYR A 65 -29.12 4.83 -1.17
N ASP A 66 -30.33 5.17 -0.75
CA ASP A 66 -31.13 6.20 -1.42
C ASP A 66 -30.68 7.60 -0.98
N ILE A 67 -30.15 8.40 -1.91
CA ILE A 67 -30.00 9.85 -1.67
C ILE A 67 -31.36 10.51 -1.86
N VAL A 68 -31.87 11.14 -0.80
CA VAL A 68 -33.20 11.77 -0.82
C VAL A 68 -33.05 13.27 -1.09
N GLN A 69 -33.73 13.76 -2.12
CA GLN A 69 -33.87 15.20 -2.35
C GLN A 69 -35.22 15.69 -1.83
N ARG A 70 -35.22 16.65 -0.89
CA ARG A 70 -36.44 17.34 -0.41
C ARG A 70 -36.16 18.82 -0.19
N SER A 71 -37.10 19.68 -0.60
CA SER A 71 -37.03 21.14 -0.42
C SER A 71 -35.72 21.79 -0.90
N GLY A 72 -35.15 21.31 -2.01
CA GLY A 72 -33.86 21.79 -2.51
C GLY A 72 -32.68 21.48 -1.56
N ARG A 73 -32.77 20.41 -0.76
CA ARG A 73 -31.69 19.88 0.08
C ARG A 73 -31.47 18.40 -0.21
N VAL A 74 -30.21 17.99 -0.12
CA VAL A 74 -29.77 16.61 -0.23
C VAL A 74 -29.69 16.01 1.17
N LEU A 75 -30.39 14.90 1.39
CA LEU A 75 -30.32 14.11 2.61
C LEU A 75 -29.75 12.73 2.29
N VAL A 76 -28.85 12.23 3.14
CA VAL A 76 -28.17 10.94 2.96
C VAL A 76 -28.43 10.02 4.17
N PRO A 77 -28.57 8.69 3.98
CA PRO A 77 -28.69 7.75 5.09
C PRO A 77 -27.49 7.83 6.04
N ILE A 78 -27.71 7.65 7.35
CA ILE A 78 -26.62 7.74 8.35
C ILE A 78 -25.42 6.83 8.05
N ARG A 79 -25.65 5.67 7.43
CA ARG A 79 -24.59 4.74 7.02
C ARG A 79 -23.74 5.32 5.89
N LEU A 80 -24.34 5.91 4.86
CA LEU A 80 -23.59 6.58 3.80
C LEU A 80 -22.82 7.78 4.36
N MET A 81 -23.47 8.60 5.19
CA MET A 81 -22.79 9.74 5.82
C MET A 81 -21.59 9.31 6.70
N GLY A 82 -21.73 8.24 7.47
CA GLY A 82 -20.65 7.66 8.26
C GLY A 82 -19.50 7.13 7.38
N THR A 83 -19.82 6.43 6.29
CA THR A 83 -18.83 5.94 5.31
C THR A 83 -18.09 7.08 4.61
N LEU A 84 -18.74 8.21 4.33
CA LEU A 84 -18.09 9.40 3.77
C LEU A 84 -17.25 10.12 4.84
N ALA A 85 -17.75 10.21 6.08
CA ALA A 85 -17.06 10.85 7.19
C ALA A 85 -15.75 10.14 7.59
N SER A 86 -15.71 8.80 7.53
CA SER A 86 -14.51 8.01 7.84
C SER A 86 -13.36 8.17 6.83
N GLN A 87 -13.61 8.80 5.68
CA GLN A 87 -12.54 9.16 4.73
C GLN A 87 -11.80 10.44 5.15
N PHE A 88 -12.42 11.27 5.99
CA PHE A 88 -11.83 12.51 6.51
C PHE A 88 -10.93 12.23 7.73
N ARG A 89 -9.85 11.46 7.52
CA ARG A 89 -8.96 10.91 8.57
C ARG A 89 -8.00 11.93 9.23
N SER A 90 -8.24 13.22 9.05
CA SER A 90 -7.42 14.29 9.62
C SER A 90 -7.45 14.23 11.16
N GLN A 91 -6.33 13.80 11.77
CA GLN A 91 -6.16 13.63 13.22
C GLN A 91 -7.16 12.63 13.85
N GLY A 92 -7.37 11.49 13.19
CA GLY A 92 -8.17 10.37 13.70
C GLY A 92 -9.42 10.10 12.86
N GLU A 93 -10.07 8.97 13.12
CA GLU A 93 -11.24 8.54 12.36
C GLU A 93 -12.56 9.06 12.94
N TRP A 94 -13.53 9.31 12.07
CA TRP A 94 -14.91 9.59 12.44
C TRP A 94 -15.70 8.30 12.61
N GLN A 95 -16.22 8.08 13.81
CA GLN A 95 -17.10 6.98 14.14
C GLN A 95 -18.57 7.43 14.17
N THR A 96 -19.47 6.60 13.66
CA THR A 96 -20.92 6.82 13.72
C THR A 96 -21.54 5.95 14.80
N ILE A 97 -22.14 6.59 15.80
CA ILE A 97 -22.87 5.96 16.90
C ILE A 97 -24.37 6.18 16.68
N TRP A 98 -25.11 5.07 16.58
CA TRP A 98 -26.57 5.02 16.56
C TRP A 98 -27.00 3.77 17.32
N GLU A 99 -28.01 3.89 18.18
CA GLU A 99 -28.47 2.79 19.04
C GLU A 99 -29.97 2.58 18.85
N ALA A 100 -30.40 1.32 18.70
CA ALA A 100 -31.82 1.00 18.47
C ALA A 100 -32.76 1.46 19.61
N LYS A 101 -32.25 1.59 20.84
CA LYS A 101 -32.97 2.13 22.01
C LYS A 101 -33.20 3.65 21.95
N ASN A 102 -32.36 4.38 21.20
CA ASN A 102 -32.42 5.82 20.99
C ASN A 102 -32.50 6.12 19.47
N PRO A 103 -33.52 5.60 18.74
CA PRO A 103 -33.48 5.50 17.28
C PRO A 103 -33.55 6.85 16.55
N ASP A 104 -33.85 7.93 17.26
CA ASP A 104 -33.92 9.31 16.77
C ASP A 104 -32.62 10.10 16.99
N ASP A 105 -31.67 9.59 17.78
CA ASP A 105 -30.41 10.26 18.07
C ASP A 105 -29.26 9.63 17.27
N VAL A 106 -28.46 10.47 16.61
CA VAL A 106 -27.29 10.06 15.82
C VAL A 106 -26.09 10.89 16.27
N THR A 107 -24.99 10.23 16.63
CA THR A 107 -23.76 10.91 17.06
C THR A 107 -22.60 10.55 16.14
N PHE A 108 -21.88 11.56 15.64
CA PHE A 108 -20.55 11.38 15.07
C PHE A 108 -19.50 11.81 16.09
N VAL A 109 -18.47 10.99 16.29
CA VAL A 109 -17.36 11.29 17.21
C VAL A 109 -16.03 11.08 16.51
N ASN A 110 -15.07 11.97 16.77
CA ASN A 110 -13.67 11.80 16.43
C ASN A 110 -12.85 12.11 17.68
N TYR A 111 -12.18 11.08 18.21
CA TYR A 111 -11.48 11.16 19.50
C TYR A 111 -10.18 11.97 19.42
N GLY A 112 -9.44 11.90 18.30
CA GLY A 112 -8.20 12.67 18.13
C GLY A 112 -8.48 14.17 17.97
N LEU A 113 -9.51 14.53 17.21
CA LEU A 113 -10.04 15.91 17.13
C LEU A 113 -10.80 16.35 18.40
N LYS A 114 -11.05 15.45 19.37
CA LYS A 114 -11.92 15.66 20.54
C LYS A 114 -13.27 16.29 20.17
N LYS A 115 -13.86 15.83 19.05
CA LYS A 115 -15.01 16.46 18.40
C LYS A 115 -16.21 15.53 18.38
N THR A 116 -17.36 16.03 18.81
CA THR A 116 -18.64 15.31 18.85
C THR A 116 -19.72 16.12 18.14
N ILE A 117 -20.49 15.49 17.28
CA ILE A 117 -21.62 16.09 16.55
C ILE A 117 -22.86 15.24 16.86
N LYS A 118 -23.93 15.84 17.39
CA LYS A 118 -25.19 15.14 17.70
C LYS A 118 -26.33 15.70 16.85
N PHE A 119 -27.01 14.81 16.16
CA PHE A 119 -28.22 15.07 15.40
C PHE A 119 -29.40 14.41 16.10
N LYS A 120 -30.57 15.06 16.04
CA LYS A 120 -31.84 14.49 16.50
C LYS A 120 -32.89 14.58 15.40
N VAL A 121 -33.59 13.49 15.13
CA VAL A 121 -34.68 13.44 14.15
C VAL A 121 -35.74 14.49 14.48
N ASN A 122 -36.27 15.15 13.44
CA ASN A 122 -37.22 16.26 13.51
C ASN A 122 -36.72 17.54 14.23
N SER A 123 -35.45 17.61 14.66
CA SER A 123 -34.82 18.83 15.16
C SER A 123 -34.04 19.56 14.06
N THR A 124 -34.28 20.86 13.88
CA THR A 124 -33.42 21.75 13.07
C THR A 124 -32.20 22.26 13.83
N THR A 125 -31.98 21.78 15.06
CA THR A 125 -30.80 22.12 15.88
C THR A 125 -29.98 20.86 16.09
N MET A 126 -28.70 20.92 15.69
CA MET A 126 -27.66 19.94 16.03
C MET A 126 -26.76 20.49 17.14
N LEU A 127 -26.04 19.62 17.83
CA LEU A 127 -25.02 20.01 18.79
C LEU A 127 -23.62 19.68 18.25
N VAL A 128 -22.70 20.64 18.23
CA VAL A 128 -21.28 20.42 17.92
C VAL A 128 -20.48 20.77 19.18
N ASN A 129 -19.83 19.79 19.80
CA ASN A 129 -19.18 19.93 21.11
C ASN A 129 -20.10 20.55 22.18
N ASN A 130 -21.38 20.14 22.16
CA ASN A 130 -22.50 20.66 22.97
C ASN A 130 -22.97 22.10 22.62
N GLU A 131 -22.31 22.81 21.69
CA GLU A 131 -22.81 24.09 21.17
C GLU A 131 -23.95 23.87 20.16
N SER A 132 -25.04 24.61 20.31
CA SER A 132 -26.19 24.53 19.39
C SER A 132 -25.90 25.21 18.06
N LYS A 133 -26.07 24.48 16.95
CA LYS A 133 -26.01 25.00 15.58
C LYS A 133 -27.29 24.69 14.82
N LYS A 134 -27.81 25.66 14.06
CA LYS A 134 -28.99 25.49 13.22
C LYS A 134 -28.64 24.72 11.93
N MET A 135 -29.61 23.98 11.42
CA MET A 135 -29.62 23.29 10.13
C MET A 135 -30.81 23.79 9.30
N ASP A 136 -30.63 23.90 7.99
CA ASP A 136 -31.69 24.33 7.06
C ASP A 136 -32.92 23.41 7.04
N VAL A 137 -32.70 22.11 7.31
CA VAL A 137 -33.72 21.07 7.37
C VAL A 137 -33.34 20.08 8.46
N ALA A 138 -34.34 19.54 9.15
CA ALA A 138 -34.12 18.52 10.18
C ALA A 138 -33.75 17.16 9.56
N PRO A 139 -33.00 16.30 10.29
CA PRO A 139 -32.93 14.87 10.01
C PRO A 139 -34.32 14.21 10.04
N GLN A 140 -34.53 13.20 9.19
CA GLN A 140 -35.84 12.56 8.99
C GLN A 140 -35.71 11.03 9.00
N LYS A 141 -36.82 10.35 9.30
CA LYS A 141 -36.97 8.89 9.08
C LYS A 141 -37.68 8.67 7.74
N ILE A 142 -37.01 8.08 6.76
CA ILE A 142 -37.53 7.81 5.41
C ILE A 142 -37.15 6.39 5.02
N GLY A 143 -38.10 5.57 4.55
CA GLY A 143 -37.84 4.18 4.15
C GLY A 143 -37.24 3.31 5.26
N GLY A 144 -37.59 3.57 6.53
CA GLY A 144 -37.00 2.92 7.69
C GLY A 144 -35.56 3.34 8.03
N ARG A 145 -34.97 4.28 7.28
CA ARG A 145 -33.61 4.79 7.48
C ARG A 145 -33.66 6.20 8.08
N VAL A 146 -32.76 6.51 9.01
CA VAL A 146 -32.51 7.91 9.38
C VAL A 146 -31.66 8.54 8.29
N VAL A 147 -32.10 9.69 7.77
CA VAL A 147 -31.37 10.49 6.77
C VAL A 147 -30.98 11.84 7.36
N LEU A 148 -29.74 12.26 7.13
CA LEU A 148 -29.14 13.51 7.61
C LEU A 148 -29.03 14.54 6.49
N PRO A 149 -29.18 15.85 6.76
CA PRO A 149 -28.87 16.89 5.80
C PRO A 149 -27.38 16.89 5.45
N LEU A 150 -27.02 16.54 4.21
CA LEU A 150 -25.63 16.31 3.80
C LEU A 150 -24.75 17.54 4.02
N ARG A 151 -25.25 18.73 3.67
CA ARG A 151 -24.55 20.01 3.87
C ARG A 151 -24.18 20.23 5.33
N SER A 152 -25.18 20.24 6.21
CA SER A 152 -24.98 20.50 7.63
C SER A 152 -24.11 19.45 8.31
N ALA A 153 -24.17 18.19 7.86
CA ALA A 153 -23.27 17.13 8.32
C ALA A 153 -21.82 17.39 7.89
N ALA A 154 -21.55 17.69 6.61
CA ALA A 154 -20.20 18.01 6.11
C ALA A 154 -19.60 19.25 6.79
N GLU A 155 -20.37 20.33 6.91
CA GLU A 155 -19.96 21.56 7.58
C GLU A 155 -19.71 21.34 9.08
N ALA A 156 -20.51 20.49 9.76
CA ALA A 156 -20.26 20.11 11.15
C ALA A 156 -18.98 19.28 11.32
N LEU A 157 -18.68 18.37 10.40
CA LEU A 157 -17.39 17.65 10.34
C LEU A 157 -16.21 18.63 10.15
N GLY A 158 -16.46 19.78 9.52
CA GLY A 158 -15.49 20.85 9.28
C GLY A 158 -14.99 20.90 7.84
N LYS A 159 -15.72 20.29 6.90
CA LYS A 159 -15.35 20.23 5.48
C LYS A 159 -16.16 21.23 4.67
N ASN A 160 -15.56 21.74 3.60
CA ASN A 160 -16.27 22.44 2.55
C ASN A 160 -17.15 21.44 1.79
N ILE A 161 -18.26 21.93 1.23
CA ILE A 161 -19.14 21.16 0.36
C ILE A 161 -19.63 22.05 -0.79
N GLN A 162 -19.47 21.54 -2.01
CA GLN A 162 -19.72 22.25 -3.26
C GLN A 162 -20.50 21.37 -4.24
N TRP A 163 -21.25 22.00 -5.14
CA TRP A 163 -22.14 21.33 -6.08
C TRP A 163 -21.79 21.72 -7.50
N LEU A 164 -21.47 20.71 -8.31
CA LEU A 164 -20.81 20.85 -9.61
C LEU A 164 -21.55 20.04 -10.68
N ASP A 165 -22.65 20.62 -11.21
CA ASP A 165 -23.49 20.10 -12.31
C ASP A 165 -23.61 18.56 -12.39
N GLY A 166 -24.13 17.94 -11.34
CA GLY A 166 -24.23 16.48 -11.23
C GLY A 166 -23.42 15.90 -10.08
N LEU A 167 -22.39 16.61 -9.60
CA LEU A 167 -21.48 16.18 -8.54
C LEU A 167 -21.71 16.94 -7.23
N ILE A 168 -21.41 16.26 -6.12
CA ILE A 168 -21.25 16.81 -4.78
C ILE A 168 -19.80 16.56 -4.38
N VAL A 169 -19.04 17.61 -4.14
CA VAL A 169 -17.61 17.58 -3.81
C VAL A 169 -17.42 18.05 -2.37
N MET A 170 -16.68 17.27 -1.56
CA MET A 170 -16.44 17.54 -0.15
C MET A 170 -14.96 17.36 0.21
N GLY A 171 -14.39 18.28 0.97
CA GLY A 171 -12.98 18.23 1.39
C GLY A 171 -12.54 19.48 2.19
N ASP A 172 -11.26 19.57 2.53
CA ASP A 172 -10.69 20.73 3.26
C ASP A 172 -10.37 21.92 2.35
N GLU A 173 -10.08 21.67 1.07
CA GLU A 173 -9.82 22.69 0.06
C GLU A 173 -11.13 23.29 -0.49
N VAL A 174 -11.05 24.44 -1.15
CA VAL A 174 -12.15 25.06 -1.90
C VAL A 174 -11.86 24.93 -3.40
N VAL A 175 -12.84 24.45 -4.16
CA VAL A 175 -12.75 24.27 -5.61
C VAL A 175 -13.15 25.55 -6.34
N ASP A 176 -12.34 25.99 -7.31
CA ASP A 176 -12.78 26.93 -8.33
C ASP A 176 -13.69 26.21 -9.34
N GLU A 177 -14.99 26.33 -9.11
CA GLU A 177 -16.05 25.73 -9.92
C GLU A 177 -16.09 26.24 -11.37
N LYS A 178 -15.54 27.44 -11.63
CA LYS A 178 -15.62 28.14 -12.91
C LYS A 178 -14.36 27.98 -13.76
N SER A 179 -13.24 27.55 -13.16
CA SER A 179 -12.00 27.31 -13.91
C SER A 179 -12.20 26.32 -15.06
N ALA A 180 -11.56 26.60 -16.20
CA ALA A 180 -11.59 25.74 -17.37
C ALA A 180 -11.09 24.30 -17.06
N GLU A 181 -10.10 24.20 -16.17
CA GLU A 181 -9.59 22.94 -15.64
C GLU A 181 -10.65 22.14 -14.87
N THR A 182 -11.41 22.74 -13.95
CA THR A 182 -12.53 22.05 -13.26
C THR A 182 -13.56 21.55 -14.26
N LEU A 183 -13.96 22.40 -15.22
CA LEU A 183 -14.95 22.04 -16.23
C LEU A 183 -14.47 20.89 -17.13
N ALA A 184 -13.19 20.82 -17.46
CA ALA A 184 -12.57 19.76 -18.25
C ALA A 184 -12.48 18.40 -17.51
N VAL A 185 -12.37 18.38 -16.17
CA VAL A 185 -12.37 17.12 -15.40
C VAL A 185 -13.78 16.67 -15.00
N LYS A 186 -14.71 17.61 -14.74
CA LYS A 186 -16.08 17.36 -14.23
C LYS A 186 -16.82 16.26 -14.99
N ASN A 187 -16.89 16.36 -16.31
CA ASN A 187 -17.66 15.40 -17.13
C ASN A 187 -17.06 13.99 -17.06
N ARG A 188 -15.73 13.87 -16.97
CA ARG A 188 -15.04 12.56 -16.87
C ARG A 188 -15.26 11.91 -15.51
N ILE A 189 -15.20 12.71 -14.44
CA ILE A 189 -15.58 12.29 -13.08
C ILE A 189 -17.03 11.77 -13.08
N LEU A 190 -17.97 12.53 -13.64
CA LEU A 190 -19.38 12.14 -13.69
C LEU A 190 -19.61 10.87 -14.53
N THR A 191 -18.90 10.70 -15.64
CA THR A 191 -18.94 9.45 -16.44
C THR A 191 -18.50 8.25 -15.60
N GLN A 192 -17.43 8.36 -14.80
CA GLN A 192 -16.97 7.26 -13.96
C GLN A 192 -17.94 6.91 -12.82
N LEU A 193 -18.61 7.91 -12.24
CA LEU A 193 -19.56 7.72 -11.14
C LEU A 193 -20.95 7.22 -11.59
N LYS A 194 -21.31 7.43 -12.87
CA LYS A 194 -22.53 6.89 -13.51
C LYS A 194 -22.38 5.44 -14.00
N ASP A 195 -21.23 4.81 -13.78
CA ASP A 195 -20.97 3.43 -14.15
C ASP A 195 -21.79 2.47 -13.26
N THR A 196 -22.90 1.95 -13.78
CA THR A 196 -23.82 1.06 -13.05
C THR A 196 -23.35 -0.40 -12.99
N ARG A 197 -22.21 -0.73 -13.62
CA ARG A 197 -21.65 -2.09 -13.56
C ARG A 197 -21.26 -2.42 -12.11
N LYS A 198 -21.51 -3.67 -11.70
CA LYS A 198 -21.08 -4.22 -10.41
C LYS A 198 -19.72 -4.88 -10.57
N PRO A 199 -18.91 -4.97 -9.50
CA PRO A 199 -17.72 -5.81 -9.50
C PRO A 199 -18.02 -7.25 -9.93
N VAL A 200 -17.05 -7.92 -10.56
CA VAL A 200 -17.11 -9.37 -10.82
C VAL A 200 -17.25 -10.07 -9.47
N ALA A 201 -18.25 -10.94 -9.36
CA ALA A 201 -18.52 -11.68 -8.13
C ALA A 201 -17.34 -12.61 -7.80
N ASP A 202 -17.02 -12.76 -6.51
CA ASP A 202 -15.79 -13.41 -6.04
C ASP A 202 -15.62 -14.83 -6.59
N GLU A 203 -16.71 -15.60 -6.71
CA GLU A 203 -16.70 -16.97 -7.27
C GLU A 203 -16.42 -17.04 -8.78
N LYS A 204 -16.34 -15.89 -9.46
CA LYS A 204 -16.01 -15.74 -10.89
C LYS A 204 -14.68 -15.01 -11.12
N VAL A 205 -13.99 -14.60 -10.06
CA VAL A 205 -12.68 -13.97 -10.19
C VAL A 205 -11.68 -15.01 -10.70
N LEU A 206 -10.99 -14.65 -11.79
CA LEU A 206 -9.95 -15.47 -12.41
C LEU A 206 -8.59 -14.94 -11.98
N THR A 207 -7.68 -15.80 -11.51
CA THR A 207 -6.37 -15.32 -11.05
C THR A 207 -5.30 -15.50 -12.12
N PRO A 208 -4.74 -14.40 -12.69
CA PRO A 208 -3.73 -14.48 -13.73
C PRO A 208 -2.38 -14.95 -13.19
N ILE A 209 -1.77 -15.94 -13.86
CA ILE A 209 -0.44 -16.47 -13.51
C ILE A 209 0.64 -15.79 -14.36
N THR A 210 0.53 -15.85 -15.70
CA THR A 210 1.48 -15.28 -16.66
C THR A 210 0.92 -15.26 -18.10
N LYS A 211 1.62 -14.60 -19.05
CA LYS A 211 1.48 -14.81 -20.50
C LYS A 211 2.78 -15.43 -21.02
N TYR A 212 2.68 -16.41 -21.89
CA TYR A 212 3.83 -16.96 -22.62
C TYR A 212 3.45 -17.16 -24.09
N GLY A 213 4.18 -16.49 -24.99
CA GLY A 213 3.84 -16.45 -26.41
C GLY A 213 2.42 -15.93 -26.66
N ASP A 214 1.62 -16.68 -27.42
CA ASP A 214 0.24 -16.33 -27.78
C ASP A 214 -0.79 -16.51 -26.65
N ALA A 215 -0.39 -16.99 -25.46
CA ALA A 215 -1.34 -17.50 -24.48
C ALA A 215 -1.20 -17.00 -23.05
N LEU A 216 -2.37 -16.71 -22.46
CA LEU A 216 -2.58 -16.43 -21.06
C LEU A 216 -2.72 -17.73 -20.28
N TYR A 217 -2.08 -17.79 -19.11
CA TYR A 217 -2.22 -18.84 -18.12
C TYR A 217 -2.81 -18.24 -16.84
N TYR A 218 -3.87 -18.87 -16.33
CA TYR A 218 -4.60 -18.44 -15.13
C TYR A 218 -5.21 -19.66 -14.44
N TYR A 219 -5.53 -19.55 -13.16
CA TYR A 219 -6.26 -20.60 -12.47
C TYR A 219 -7.68 -20.16 -12.08
N LYS A 220 -8.54 -21.16 -11.90
CA LYS A 220 -9.88 -21.01 -11.30
C LYS A 220 -9.90 -21.78 -9.98
N GLN A 221 -10.55 -21.21 -8.98
CA GLN A 221 -10.91 -21.91 -7.75
C GLN A 221 -12.27 -22.59 -7.94
N ILE A 222 -12.37 -23.86 -7.56
CA ILE A 222 -13.60 -24.66 -7.61
C ILE A 222 -13.93 -25.05 -6.18
N TYR A 223 -14.96 -24.42 -5.62
CA TYR A 223 -15.45 -24.73 -4.28
C TYR A 223 -16.20 -26.06 -4.28
N GLN A 224 -15.86 -26.92 -3.32
CA GLN A 224 -16.44 -28.24 -3.10
C GLN A 224 -16.76 -28.41 -1.61
N SER A 225 -17.58 -29.41 -1.25
CA SER A 225 -17.89 -29.71 0.15
C SER A 225 -16.65 -30.12 0.98
N SER A 226 -15.59 -30.58 0.33
CA SER A 226 -14.31 -31.00 0.93
C SER A 226 -13.23 -29.91 0.95
N GLY A 227 -13.49 -28.71 0.39
CA GLY A 227 -12.51 -27.63 0.28
C GLY A 227 -12.49 -26.95 -1.08
N THR A 228 -11.37 -26.30 -1.41
CA THR A 228 -11.20 -25.59 -2.68
C THR A 228 -10.17 -26.30 -3.56
N LEU A 229 -10.53 -26.59 -4.81
CA LEU A 229 -9.66 -27.20 -5.80
C LEU A 229 -9.25 -26.16 -6.86
N GLU A 230 -7.95 -26.05 -7.14
CA GLU A 230 -7.44 -25.12 -8.15
C GLU A 230 -7.18 -25.84 -9.47
N ARG A 231 -7.61 -25.25 -10.59
CA ARG A 231 -7.42 -25.80 -11.94
C ARG A 231 -6.77 -24.76 -12.86
N LEU A 232 -5.73 -25.19 -13.56
CA LEU A 232 -4.98 -24.35 -14.51
C LEU A 232 -5.68 -24.31 -15.87
N TYR A 233 -5.79 -23.13 -16.46
CA TYR A 233 -6.34 -22.89 -17.79
C TYR A 233 -5.34 -22.12 -18.64
N ARG A 234 -5.31 -22.46 -19.94
CA ARG A 234 -4.59 -21.75 -20.99
C ARG A 234 -5.61 -21.16 -21.96
N LYS A 235 -5.45 -19.89 -22.32
CA LYS A 235 -6.22 -19.23 -23.37
C LYS A 235 -5.29 -18.52 -24.34
N ALA A 236 -5.17 -19.08 -25.54
CA ALA A 236 -4.49 -18.43 -26.65
C ALA A 236 -5.36 -17.32 -27.27
N ASP A 237 -4.71 -16.30 -27.83
CA ASP A 237 -5.39 -15.15 -28.41
C ASP A 237 -6.37 -15.59 -29.52
N GLY A 238 -7.62 -15.09 -29.45
CA GLY A 238 -8.72 -15.47 -30.35
C GLY A 238 -9.32 -16.88 -30.15
N LYS A 239 -8.77 -17.72 -29.26
CA LYS A 239 -9.21 -19.11 -29.05
C LYS A 239 -10.06 -19.25 -27.77
N LYS A 240 -10.80 -20.35 -27.67
CA LYS A 240 -11.47 -20.77 -26.42
C LYS A 240 -10.41 -21.15 -25.38
N GLU A 241 -10.77 -21.01 -24.11
CA GLU A 241 -9.95 -21.54 -23.01
C GLU A 241 -9.89 -23.07 -23.04
N VAL A 242 -8.78 -23.63 -22.59
CA VAL A 242 -8.53 -25.06 -22.47
C VAL A 242 -7.93 -25.32 -21.09
N GLN A 243 -8.46 -26.30 -20.36
CA GLN A 243 -7.86 -26.73 -19.09
C GLN A 243 -6.52 -27.41 -19.37
N VAL A 244 -5.47 -27.03 -18.63
CA VAL A 244 -4.16 -27.68 -18.70
C VAL A 244 -4.16 -28.85 -17.73
N ASN A 245 -3.95 -30.05 -18.27
CA ASN A 245 -3.87 -31.26 -17.46
C ASN A 245 -2.53 -31.30 -16.70
N ILE A 246 -2.59 -31.01 -15.41
CA ILE A 246 -1.47 -31.10 -14.47
C ILE A 246 -1.77 -32.17 -13.41
N PRO A 247 -0.76 -32.87 -12.84
CA PRO A 247 -0.99 -33.96 -11.91
C PRO A 247 -1.68 -33.53 -10.62
N GLY A 248 -2.42 -34.46 -10.01
CA GLY A 248 -2.91 -34.37 -8.63
C GLY A 248 -3.89 -33.23 -8.34
N GLU A 249 -3.80 -32.77 -7.09
CA GLU A 249 -4.46 -31.59 -6.54
C GLU A 249 -3.40 -30.48 -6.42
N PRO A 250 -3.35 -29.50 -7.33
CA PRO A 250 -2.30 -28.48 -7.36
C PRO A 250 -2.67 -27.26 -6.52
N ALA A 251 -1.67 -26.66 -5.86
CA ALA A 251 -1.78 -25.33 -5.27
C ALA A 251 -1.14 -24.31 -6.23
N LEU A 252 -1.98 -23.60 -6.96
CA LEU A 252 -1.62 -22.66 -8.03
C LEU A 252 -1.54 -21.21 -7.54
N HIS A 253 -2.25 -20.86 -6.45
CA HIS A 253 -2.15 -19.55 -5.81
C HIS A 253 -0.72 -19.20 -5.36
N SER A 254 0.09 -20.20 -5.02
CA SER A 254 1.49 -20.04 -4.59
C SER A 254 2.53 -20.34 -5.70
N ALA A 255 2.08 -20.66 -6.91
CA ALA A 255 2.96 -21.03 -8.03
C ALA A 255 3.87 -19.87 -8.49
N LYS A 256 5.09 -20.23 -8.92
CA LYS A 256 6.16 -19.29 -9.29
C LYS A 256 6.57 -19.50 -10.74
N VAL A 257 6.89 -18.42 -11.46
CA VAL A 257 7.35 -18.48 -12.85
C VAL A 257 8.80 -18.04 -12.90
N ILE A 258 9.67 -18.87 -13.49
CA ILE A 258 11.09 -18.56 -13.72
C ILE A 258 11.41 -18.90 -15.17
N GLY A 259 11.75 -17.90 -15.98
CA GLY A 259 11.94 -18.07 -17.42
C GLY A 259 10.70 -18.64 -18.08
N HIS A 260 10.81 -19.84 -18.66
CA HIS A 260 9.71 -20.55 -19.33
C HIS A 260 9.03 -21.62 -18.47
N ASP A 261 9.40 -21.77 -17.20
CA ASP A 261 8.84 -22.76 -16.29
C ASP A 261 7.85 -22.15 -15.28
N LEU A 262 6.68 -22.77 -15.16
CA LEU A 262 5.74 -22.57 -14.05
C LEU A 262 5.93 -23.67 -13.01
N TYR A 263 6.53 -23.33 -11.87
CA TYR A 263 6.71 -24.19 -10.72
C TYR A 263 5.49 -24.17 -9.81
N PHE A 264 4.99 -25.34 -9.43
CA PHE A 264 3.85 -25.50 -8.53
C PHE A 264 3.98 -26.77 -7.69
N VAL A 265 3.40 -26.76 -6.50
CA VAL A 265 3.31 -27.94 -5.63
C VAL A 265 1.95 -28.61 -5.79
N SER A 266 1.90 -29.92 -5.63
CA SER A 266 0.68 -30.70 -5.74
C SER A 266 0.68 -31.93 -4.82
N THR A 267 -0.51 -32.28 -4.31
CA THR A 267 -0.77 -33.56 -3.65
C THR A 267 -1.06 -34.64 -4.70
N VAL A 268 -0.26 -35.71 -4.70
CA VAL A 268 -0.47 -36.91 -5.54
C VAL A 268 -0.43 -38.12 -4.61
N SER A 269 -1.52 -38.90 -4.55
CA SER A 269 -1.63 -40.07 -3.66
C SER A 269 -1.25 -39.76 -2.19
N ASN A 270 -1.73 -38.62 -1.67
CA ASN A 270 -1.41 -38.07 -0.34
C ASN A 270 0.08 -37.73 -0.09
N GLN A 271 0.92 -37.63 -1.14
CA GLN A 271 2.31 -37.16 -1.06
C GLN A 271 2.47 -35.80 -1.75
N GLY A 272 3.30 -34.92 -1.19
CA GLY A 272 3.65 -33.66 -1.82
C GLY A 272 4.70 -33.82 -2.91
N VAL A 273 4.48 -33.16 -4.05
CA VAL A 273 5.39 -33.17 -5.20
C VAL A 273 5.54 -31.77 -5.76
N LEU A 274 6.79 -31.35 -6.01
CA LEU A 274 7.09 -30.16 -6.80
C LEU A 274 7.13 -30.54 -8.28
N TYR A 275 6.36 -29.82 -9.08
CA TYR A 275 6.30 -29.93 -10.53
C TYR A 275 6.76 -28.62 -11.19
N ALA A 276 7.20 -28.74 -12.43
CA ALA A 276 7.38 -27.62 -13.34
C ALA A 276 6.67 -27.91 -14.67
N LEU A 277 5.84 -26.97 -15.11
CA LEU A 277 5.23 -26.96 -16.44
C LEU A 277 6.08 -26.08 -17.35
N ASP A 278 6.65 -26.68 -18.39
CA ASP A 278 7.35 -25.96 -19.45
C ASP A 278 6.33 -25.29 -20.37
N LEU A 279 6.28 -23.96 -20.35
CA LEU A 279 5.29 -23.15 -21.07
C LEU A 279 5.53 -23.13 -22.59
N THR A 280 6.70 -23.59 -23.07
CA THR A 280 7.01 -23.69 -24.52
C THR A 280 6.19 -24.79 -25.21
N ASN A 281 5.97 -25.91 -24.50
CA ASN A 281 5.44 -27.15 -25.08
C ASN A 281 4.32 -27.77 -24.22
N ASN A 282 3.98 -27.14 -23.09
CA ASN A 282 2.97 -27.55 -22.12
C ASN A 282 3.21 -28.94 -21.50
N LYS A 283 4.47 -29.39 -21.41
CA LYS A 283 4.82 -30.64 -20.72
C LYS A 283 5.13 -30.37 -19.25
N VAL A 284 4.49 -31.14 -18.38
CA VAL A 284 4.82 -31.19 -16.94
C VAL A 284 5.96 -32.18 -16.71
N ARG A 285 6.93 -31.80 -15.88
CA ARG A 285 7.93 -32.72 -15.31
C ARG A 285 7.90 -32.65 -13.78
N LYS A 286 8.15 -33.79 -13.13
CA LYS A 286 8.43 -33.84 -11.69
C LYS A 286 9.80 -33.21 -11.45
N VAL A 287 9.87 -32.28 -10.49
CA VAL A 287 11.12 -31.62 -10.07
C VAL A 287 11.66 -32.31 -8.82
N SER A 288 10.82 -32.54 -7.80
CA SER A 288 11.22 -33.25 -6.57
C SER A 288 10.00 -33.87 -5.87
N SER A 289 10.20 -34.96 -5.12
CA SER A 289 9.30 -35.28 -4.00
C SER A 289 9.53 -34.27 -2.86
N LEU A 290 8.52 -33.99 -2.05
CA LEU A 290 8.58 -33.02 -0.94
C LEU A 290 8.74 -33.69 0.45
N ALA A 291 9.28 -34.91 0.47
CA ALA A 291 9.34 -35.76 1.66
C ALA A 291 7.96 -35.89 2.33
N ASP A 292 7.84 -35.53 3.61
CA ASP A 292 6.61 -35.61 4.38
C ASP A 292 5.70 -34.36 4.24
N TRP A 293 6.19 -33.29 3.58
CA TRP A 293 5.43 -32.05 3.37
C TRP A 293 4.50 -32.18 2.15
N LYS A 294 3.29 -31.65 2.24
CA LYS A 294 2.33 -31.52 1.14
C LYS A 294 1.54 -30.20 1.20
N PRO A 295 0.86 -29.79 0.11
CA PRO A 295 0.09 -28.54 0.06
C PRO A 295 -1.01 -28.34 1.12
N SER A 296 -1.44 -29.37 1.85
CA SER A 296 -2.33 -29.19 3.02
C SER A 296 -1.63 -28.57 4.23
N ASP A 297 -0.31 -28.61 4.24
CA ASP A 297 0.51 -28.31 5.41
C ASP A 297 1.08 -26.89 5.34
N GLY A 298 0.87 -26.15 4.24
CA GLY A 298 1.33 -24.77 4.04
C GLY A 298 1.33 -24.37 2.56
N TRP A 299 2.31 -23.59 2.11
CA TRP A 299 2.40 -23.14 0.70
C TRP A 299 3.83 -23.05 0.16
N LEU A 300 3.93 -23.00 -1.18
CA LEU A 300 5.19 -22.74 -1.89
C LEU A 300 5.58 -21.26 -1.75
N GLN A 301 6.32 -20.93 -0.70
CA GLN A 301 6.70 -19.55 -0.39
C GLN A 301 7.53 -18.94 -1.51
N ASN A 302 8.63 -19.60 -1.91
CA ASN A 302 9.46 -19.11 -3.01
C ASN A 302 10.09 -20.25 -3.83
N VAL A 303 10.43 -19.92 -5.08
CA VAL A 303 11.34 -20.69 -5.93
C VAL A 303 12.31 -19.68 -6.54
N SER A 304 13.61 -19.96 -6.48
CA SER A 304 14.64 -19.06 -6.99
C SER A 304 15.80 -19.83 -7.61
N MET A 305 16.53 -19.16 -8.50
CA MET A 305 17.80 -19.65 -9.02
C MET A 305 18.93 -18.86 -8.36
N ILE A 306 19.87 -19.55 -7.72
CA ILE A 306 21.05 -18.95 -7.07
C ILE A 306 22.27 -19.66 -7.65
N ASP A 307 23.15 -18.94 -8.35
CA ASP A 307 24.30 -19.47 -9.11
C ASP A 307 23.93 -20.66 -10.04
N ASN A 308 22.82 -20.53 -10.77
CA ASN A 308 22.24 -21.58 -11.63
C ASN A 308 21.74 -22.85 -10.89
N GLU A 309 21.61 -22.81 -9.56
CA GLU A 309 21.07 -23.88 -8.75
C GLU A 309 19.65 -23.54 -8.28
N LEU A 310 18.75 -24.53 -8.29
CA LEU A 310 17.35 -24.34 -7.94
C LEU A 310 17.17 -24.42 -6.41
N TYR A 311 16.64 -23.36 -5.83
CA TYR A 311 16.25 -23.27 -4.42
C TYR A 311 14.73 -23.17 -4.29
N VAL A 312 14.19 -23.79 -3.24
CA VAL A 312 12.76 -23.90 -2.95
C VAL A 312 12.55 -23.57 -1.48
N ASN A 313 11.72 -22.58 -1.19
CA ASN A 313 11.29 -22.25 0.16
C ASN A 313 9.85 -22.76 0.35
N LEU A 314 9.64 -23.63 1.34
CA LEU A 314 8.34 -24.15 1.73
C LEU A 314 7.93 -23.55 3.07
N HIS A 315 6.73 -22.96 3.11
CA HIS A 315 6.08 -22.60 4.37
C HIS A 315 5.30 -23.79 4.91
N SER A 316 5.30 -24.00 6.22
CA SER A 316 4.52 -25.00 6.94
C SER A 316 3.69 -24.33 8.04
N GLY A 317 2.45 -24.77 8.29
CA GLY A 317 1.52 -24.17 9.25
C GLY A 317 0.83 -22.90 8.74
N ASP A 318 0.15 -22.19 9.65
CA ASP A 318 -0.50 -20.91 9.36
C ASP A 318 0.48 -19.71 9.45
N LEU A 319 -0.02 -18.49 9.23
CA LEU A 319 0.78 -17.27 9.30
C LEU A 319 1.31 -16.96 10.72
N THR A 320 0.58 -17.37 11.77
CA THR A 320 0.89 -17.09 13.18
C THR A 320 1.94 -18.06 13.73
N MET A 321 1.69 -19.37 13.60
CA MET A 321 2.49 -20.43 14.22
C MET A 321 3.34 -21.24 13.24
N GLY A 322 3.23 -20.98 11.93
CA GLY A 322 4.01 -21.69 10.91
C GLY A 322 5.50 -21.36 10.90
N SER A 323 6.26 -22.01 10.01
CA SER A 323 7.69 -21.82 9.80
C SER A 323 8.07 -22.02 8.34
N GLU A 324 9.23 -21.52 7.94
CA GLU A 324 9.77 -21.65 6.59
C GLU A 324 11.03 -22.51 6.57
N THR A 325 11.20 -23.34 5.53
CA THR A 325 12.42 -24.11 5.31
C THR A 325 12.91 -23.96 3.87
N LEU A 326 14.17 -23.56 3.74
CA LEU A 326 14.87 -23.42 2.47
C LEU A 326 15.59 -24.72 2.09
N TYR A 327 15.29 -25.21 0.90
CA TYR A 327 15.90 -26.39 0.30
C TYR A 327 16.65 -26.04 -0.98
N ARG A 328 17.77 -26.71 -1.24
CA ARG A 328 18.44 -26.78 -2.54
C ARG A 328 18.02 -28.06 -3.23
N VAL A 329 17.59 -27.98 -4.49
CA VAL A 329 17.16 -29.15 -5.27
C VAL A 329 18.39 -29.81 -5.90
N LEU A 330 18.68 -31.05 -5.53
CA LEU A 330 19.83 -31.83 -6.01
C LEU A 330 19.35 -33.16 -6.59
N ASN A 331 19.56 -33.38 -7.89
CA ASN A 331 19.23 -34.63 -8.59
C ASN A 331 17.78 -35.14 -8.35
N GLY A 332 16.83 -34.23 -8.18
CA GLY A 332 15.42 -34.56 -7.94
C GLY A 332 15.04 -34.83 -6.47
N ALA A 333 15.93 -34.53 -5.53
CA ALA A 333 15.69 -34.54 -4.09
C ALA A 333 15.87 -33.14 -3.49
N LEU A 334 15.19 -32.88 -2.37
CA LEU A 334 15.43 -31.69 -1.56
C LEU A 334 16.56 -31.96 -0.57
N LYS A 335 17.57 -31.08 -0.55
CA LYS A 335 18.54 -30.99 0.56
C LYS A 335 18.26 -29.73 1.35
N GLU A 336 17.99 -29.87 2.65
CA GLU A 336 17.78 -28.73 3.54
C GLU A 336 19.04 -27.85 3.61
N VAL A 337 18.81 -26.54 3.68
CA VAL A 337 19.84 -25.52 3.81
C VAL A 337 19.70 -24.81 5.15
N THR A 338 18.49 -24.40 5.52
CA THR A 338 18.16 -23.76 6.80
C THR A 338 16.65 -23.65 6.99
N GLY A 339 16.20 -23.58 8.25
CA GLY A 339 14.84 -23.19 8.63
C GLY A 339 14.81 -21.85 9.39
N ALA A 340 13.62 -21.24 9.48
CA ALA A 340 13.35 -19.99 10.17
C ALA A 340 11.84 -19.89 10.52
N LYS A 341 11.43 -18.90 11.34
CA LYS A 341 10.01 -18.54 11.48
C LYS A 341 9.49 -17.91 10.19
N SER A 342 10.20 -16.94 9.60
CA SER A 342 10.06 -16.56 8.18
C SER A 342 11.39 -16.06 7.63
N LEU A 343 11.81 -16.51 6.45
CA LEU A 343 13.14 -16.23 5.90
C LEU A 343 13.20 -14.83 5.27
N ILE A 344 14.15 -14.01 5.73
CA ILE A 344 14.43 -12.69 5.17
C ILE A 344 15.74 -12.73 4.38
N GLY A 345 15.68 -12.28 3.12
CA GLY A 345 16.85 -11.95 2.29
C GLY A 345 17.95 -13.03 2.20
N PRO A 346 17.67 -14.29 1.80
CA PRO A 346 18.70 -15.30 1.61
C PRO A 346 19.64 -14.91 0.46
N VAL A 347 20.87 -14.48 0.80
CA VAL A 347 21.90 -14.00 -0.15
C VAL A 347 23.13 -14.89 -0.08
N LYS A 348 23.54 -15.45 -1.22
CA LYS A 348 24.75 -16.27 -1.33
C LYS A 348 25.98 -15.42 -1.65
N SER A 349 27.10 -15.73 -1.01
CA SER A 349 28.41 -15.15 -1.33
C SER A 349 29.50 -16.17 -1.03
N GLY A 350 30.17 -16.66 -2.09
CA GLY A 350 31.13 -17.76 -1.99
C GLY A 350 30.48 -19.05 -1.47
N ASP A 351 31.09 -19.65 -0.45
CA ASP A 351 30.60 -20.88 0.19
C ASP A 351 29.47 -20.66 1.21
N PHE A 352 29.04 -19.41 1.44
CA PHE A 352 28.08 -19.07 2.48
C PHE A 352 26.75 -18.55 1.93
N LEU A 353 25.66 -18.88 2.62
CA LEU A 353 24.36 -18.23 2.49
C LEU A 353 24.10 -17.39 3.74
N TYR A 354 23.71 -16.14 3.57
CA TYR A 354 23.39 -15.18 4.63
C TYR A 354 21.89 -14.92 4.63
N GLN A 355 21.28 -14.77 5.81
CA GLN A 355 19.84 -14.57 5.95
C GLN A 355 19.51 -13.89 7.30
N ALA A 356 18.28 -13.41 7.45
CA ALA A 356 17.69 -13.15 8.76
C ALA A 356 16.36 -13.88 8.98
N ASP A 357 15.92 -14.01 10.24
CA ASP A 357 14.62 -14.59 10.63
C ASP A 357 13.63 -13.52 11.14
N PHE A 358 12.39 -13.56 10.65
CA PHE A 358 11.28 -12.75 11.18
C PHE A 358 10.53 -13.48 12.30
N ASN A 359 11.09 -13.48 13.52
CA ASN A 359 10.53 -14.20 14.67
C ASN A 359 10.03 -13.29 15.81
N ILE A 360 9.16 -12.33 15.48
CA ILE A 360 8.65 -11.32 16.43
C ILE A 360 7.77 -11.85 17.57
N MET A 361 7.28 -13.09 17.46
CA MET A 361 6.49 -13.77 18.49
C MET A 361 7.34 -14.74 19.34
N GLY A 362 8.61 -14.94 18.98
CA GLY A 362 9.56 -15.80 19.65
C GLY A 362 10.78 -15.01 20.10
N LYS A 363 11.97 -15.38 19.60
CA LYS A 363 13.22 -14.66 19.86
C LYS A 363 13.54 -13.72 18.71
N THR A 364 13.55 -12.42 18.99
CA THR A 364 13.84 -11.32 18.05
C THR A 364 15.33 -11.12 17.77
N VAL A 365 16.18 -11.32 18.78
CA VAL A 365 17.64 -11.14 18.69
C VAL A 365 18.37 -12.40 18.20
N ASP A 366 19.63 -12.24 17.78
CA ASP A 366 20.45 -13.27 17.11
C ASP A 366 19.82 -13.78 15.80
N ASN A 367 18.96 -12.97 15.17
CA ASN A 367 18.15 -13.39 14.04
C ASN A 367 18.90 -13.37 12.69
N LEU A 368 20.07 -12.72 12.60
CA LEU A 368 20.93 -12.72 11.42
C LEU A 368 21.91 -13.91 11.50
N SER A 369 22.02 -14.69 10.42
CA SER A 369 22.84 -15.90 10.40
C SER A 369 23.55 -16.13 9.07
N ARG A 370 24.64 -16.93 9.11
CA ARG A 370 25.30 -17.49 7.93
C ARG A 370 25.32 -19.01 7.99
N VAL A 371 25.05 -19.64 6.85
CA VAL A 371 25.12 -21.08 6.64
C VAL A 371 26.29 -21.40 5.73
N ASN A 372 27.18 -22.30 6.15
CA ASN A 372 28.22 -22.87 5.30
C ASN A 372 27.60 -23.95 4.39
N LEU A 373 27.52 -23.69 3.10
CA LEU A 373 26.85 -24.58 2.13
C LEU A 373 27.59 -25.91 1.89
N LYS A 374 28.85 -26.03 2.34
CA LYS A 374 29.64 -27.28 2.28
C LYS A 374 29.40 -28.15 3.51
N THR A 375 29.41 -27.58 4.71
CA THR A 375 29.32 -28.35 5.98
C THR A 375 27.90 -28.43 6.54
N GLY A 376 27.00 -27.50 6.19
CA GLY A 376 25.70 -27.34 6.84
C GLY A 376 25.75 -26.58 8.17
N GLU A 377 26.93 -26.08 8.59
CA GLU A 377 27.06 -25.27 9.81
C GLU A 377 26.28 -23.96 9.66
N ASN A 378 25.28 -23.75 10.53
CA ASN A 378 24.57 -22.49 10.67
C ASN A 378 25.07 -21.75 11.91
N LYS A 379 25.49 -20.49 11.76
CA LYS A 379 26.03 -19.65 12.84
C LYS A 379 25.38 -18.26 12.83
N ALA A 380 24.90 -17.82 13.99
CA ALA A 380 24.44 -16.44 14.21
C ALA A 380 25.60 -15.44 14.03
N ILE A 381 25.31 -14.31 13.38
CA ILE A 381 26.26 -13.24 13.08
C ILE A 381 25.63 -11.88 13.43
N GLY A 382 26.46 -10.86 13.61
CA GLY A 382 26.02 -9.63 14.26
C GLY A 382 26.28 -9.67 15.76
N GLN A 383 26.07 -8.54 16.40
CA GLN A 383 26.31 -8.30 17.81
C GLN A 383 25.12 -8.75 18.66
N ASP A 384 25.38 -9.26 19.87
CA ASP A 384 24.36 -9.58 20.87
C ASP A 384 23.38 -8.40 21.09
N ASP A 385 22.11 -8.71 21.40
CA ASP A 385 21.04 -7.74 21.68
C ASP A 385 20.67 -6.83 20.49
N PHE A 386 21.05 -7.22 19.26
CA PHE A 386 20.56 -6.61 18.02
C PHE A 386 19.52 -7.48 17.31
N VAL A 387 18.58 -6.79 16.66
CA VAL A 387 17.67 -7.34 15.66
C VAL A 387 18.06 -6.77 14.30
N TYR A 388 18.09 -7.62 13.27
CA TYR A 388 18.47 -7.24 11.91
C TYR A 388 17.36 -7.51 10.90
N ALA A 389 17.37 -6.77 9.79
CA ALA A 389 16.44 -6.92 8.66
C ALA A 389 14.93 -6.78 9.02
N ILE A 390 14.64 -6.17 10.17
CA ILE A 390 13.30 -5.86 10.66
C ILE A 390 13.23 -4.36 10.94
N ASN A 391 12.16 -3.68 10.50
CA ASN A 391 11.85 -2.34 10.95
C ASN A 391 10.91 -2.42 12.16
N ARG A 392 11.24 -1.71 13.24
CA ARG A 392 10.39 -1.53 14.42
C ARG A 392 9.86 -0.10 14.45
N LYS A 393 8.54 0.08 14.61
CA LYS A 393 7.91 1.39 14.74
C LYS A 393 7.01 1.43 15.98
N GLN A 394 7.23 2.43 16.83
CA GLN A 394 6.32 2.75 17.93
C GLN A 394 5.20 3.70 17.46
N HIS A 395 4.05 3.62 18.13
CA HIS A 395 2.89 4.47 17.90
C HIS A 395 2.51 5.20 19.18
N ASP A 396 1.96 6.41 19.06
CA ASP A 396 1.64 7.30 20.19
C ASP A 396 0.65 6.69 21.23
N GLY A 397 -0.02 5.59 20.88
CA GLY A 397 -0.85 4.78 21.78
C GLY A 397 -0.13 3.66 22.53
N GLY A 398 1.21 3.59 22.49
CA GLY A 398 2.02 2.57 23.17
C GLY A 398 2.14 1.22 22.45
N GLY A 399 1.52 1.07 21.28
CA GLY A 399 1.68 -0.11 20.42
C GLY A 399 3.00 -0.09 19.65
N THR A 400 3.55 -1.27 19.35
CA THR A 400 4.71 -1.45 18.46
C THR A 400 4.31 -2.30 17.26
N SER A 401 4.66 -1.86 16.05
CA SER A 401 4.49 -2.63 14.81
C SER A 401 5.85 -3.01 14.23
N TYR A 402 5.93 -4.20 13.66
CA TYR A 402 7.12 -4.72 12.99
C TYR A 402 6.83 -4.95 11.50
N SER A 403 7.86 -4.82 10.67
CA SER A 403 7.81 -5.17 9.23
C SER A 403 9.16 -5.69 8.76
N VAL A 404 9.16 -6.52 7.73
CA VAL A 404 10.39 -7.05 7.12
C VAL A 404 11.10 -5.94 6.31
N ASN A 405 12.42 -5.98 6.29
CA ASN A 405 13.26 -5.27 5.35
C ASN A 405 14.21 -6.28 4.69
N ASP A 406 13.96 -6.65 3.44
CA ASP A 406 14.65 -7.72 2.72
C ASP A 406 16.05 -7.32 2.19
N ALA A 407 16.46 -6.07 2.40
CA ALA A 407 17.75 -5.54 2.00
C ALA A 407 18.91 -6.11 2.85
N ILE A 408 19.47 -7.22 2.38
CA ILE A 408 20.74 -7.79 2.84
C ILE A 408 21.73 -7.74 1.66
N TYR A 409 22.91 -7.17 1.86
CA TYR A 409 23.97 -7.15 0.84
C TYR A 409 25.26 -7.72 1.42
N VAL A 410 26.02 -8.48 0.64
CA VAL A 410 27.33 -9.02 1.05
C VAL A 410 28.42 -8.50 0.12
N LYS A 411 29.39 -7.75 0.66
CA LYS A 411 30.46 -7.14 -0.13
C LYS A 411 31.76 -7.05 0.66
N GLY A 412 32.86 -7.52 0.06
CA GLY A 412 34.19 -7.51 0.68
C GLY A 412 34.29 -8.34 1.97
N GLY A 413 33.46 -9.38 2.11
CA GLY A 413 33.37 -10.21 3.33
C GLY A 413 32.46 -9.66 4.44
N PHE A 414 31.96 -8.42 4.29
CA PHE A 414 31.03 -7.81 5.24
C PHE A 414 29.57 -7.95 4.79
N VAL A 415 28.65 -7.98 5.75
CA VAL A 415 27.20 -7.93 5.52
C VAL A 415 26.73 -6.50 5.79
N TYR A 416 25.90 -5.96 4.90
CA TYR A 416 25.25 -4.66 5.05
C TYR A 416 23.75 -4.91 5.17
N VAL A 417 23.16 -4.47 6.27
CA VAL A 417 21.77 -4.79 6.66
C VAL A 417 21.26 -3.72 7.63
N LEU A 418 19.94 -3.50 7.67
CA LEU A 418 19.37 -2.72 8.78
C LEU A 418 19.52 -3.47 10.10
N GLY A 419 19.78 -2.75 11.18
CA GLY A 419 19.64 -3.27 12.53
C GLY A 419 19.23 -2.20 13.53
N TYR A 420 18.77 -2.66 14.69
CA TYR A 420 18.55 -1.84 15.88
C TYR A 420 18.83 -2.66 17.14
N LYS A 421 19.14 -2.00 18.24
CA LYS A 421 19.30 -2.64 19.55
C LYS A 421 17.94 -2.93 20.18
N ASP A 422 17.66 -4.18 20.53
CA ASP A 422 16.32 -4.57 20.98
C ASP A 422 16.00 -3.97 22.35
N SER A 423 16.95 -4.04 23.29
CA SER A 423 16.79 -3.48 24.64
C SER A 423 16.56 -1.97 24.71
N ASP A 424 16.94 -1.20 23.67
CA ASP A 424 16.66 0.23 23.62
C ASP A 424 15.42 0.48 22.76
N PRO A 425 14.24 0.73 23.35
CA PRO A 425 13.03 1.02 22.59
C PRO A 425 13.14 2.23 21.65
N LYS A 426 14.09 3.14 21.88
CA LYS A 426 14.30 4.35 21.09
C LYS A 426 15.35 4.21 19.98
N ASP A 427 16.10 3.11 19.92
CA ASP A 427 17.00 2.89 18.79
C ASP A 427 16.17 2.52 17.56
N GLU A 428 16.15 3.43 16.60
CA GLU A 428 15.51 3.26 15.29
C GLU A 428 16.45 2.53 14.33
N GLY A 429 15.87 1.69 13.48
CA GLY A 429 16.61 0.91 12.47
C GLY A 429 17.60 1.78 11.70
N SER A 430 18.84 1.32 11.58
CA SER A 430 19.92 2.03 10.88
C SER A 430 20.73 1.02 10.06
N VAL A 431 21.45 1.45 9.01
CA VAL A 431 22.29 0.52 8.22
C VAL A 431 23.58 0.22 8.98
N TYR A 432 23.89 -1.06 9.19
CA TYR A 432 25.13 -1.54 9.80
C TYR A 432 25.99 -2.29 8.79
N LYS A 433 27.32 -2.12 8.90
CA LYS A 433 28.33 -3.01 8.32
C LYS A 433 28.75 -4.02 9.37
N VAL A 434 28.33 -5.27 9.21
CA VAL A 434 28.59 -6.37 10.13
C VAL A 434 29.74 -7.24 9.61
N ASN A 435 30.70 -7.56 10.48
CA ASN A 435 31.73 -8.55 10.25
C ASN A 435 31.23 -9.95 10.70
N PRO A 436 30.97 -10.89 9.78
CA PRO A 436 30.43 -12.19 10.12
C PRO A 436 31.43 -13.14 10.80
N SER A 437 32.71 -12.75 10.90
CA SER A 437 33.76 -13.61 11.47
C SER A 437 33.97 -13.39 12.98
N ASP A 438 33.86 -12.14 13.44
CA ASP A 438 34.10 -11.72 14.84
C ASP A 438 32.93 -10.95 15.47
N GLN A 439 31.80 -10.84 14.77
CA GLN A 439 30.57 -10.17 15.23
C GLN A 439 30.69 -8.65 15.47
N THR A 440 31.83 -8.03 15.15
CA THR A 440 31.97 -6.57 15.19
C THR A 440 31.09 -5.89 14.13
N GLN A 441 30.63 -4.67 14.42
CA GLN A 441 29.80 -3.91 13.47
C GLN A 441 30.02 -2.39 13.56
N VAL A 442 29.72 -1.69 12.47
CA VAL A 442 29.78 -0.22 12.36
C VAL A 442 28.43 0.32 11.91
N LYS A 443 27.85 1.27 12.65
CA LYS A 443 26.64 2.02 12.26
C LYS A 443 27.03 3.03 11.18
N LEU A 444 26.40 2.95 10.00
CA LEU A 444 26.74 3.76 8.82
C LEU A 444 25.79 4.94 8.59
N THR A 445 24.57 4.86 9.11
CA THR A 445 23.52 5.87 8.92
C THR A 445 22.91 6.30 10.26
N PRO A 446 22.26 7.47 10.29
CA PRO A 446 21.12 7.74 11.17
C PRO A 446 19.98 6.72 10.98
N ALA A 447 18.83 6.98 11.62
CA ALA A 447 17.61 6.24 11.37
C ALA A 447 17.30 6.11 9.87
N ALA A 448 16.99 4.89 9.42
CA ALA A 448 16.84 4.51 8.03
C ALA A 448 15.73 3.46 7.88
N GLY A 449 14.89 3.66 6.86
CA GLY A 449 13.99 2.64 6.33
C GLY A 449 14.68 1.81 5.22
N PRO A 450 13.98 1.47 4.13
CA PRO A 450 14.56 0.76 2.98
C PRO A 450 15.86 1.40 2.48
N PHE A 451 16.84 0.56 2.15
CA PHE A 451 18.15 1.00 1.65
C PHE A 451 18.65 0.13 0.49
N TRP A 452 19.52 0.72 -0.34
CA TRP A 452 20.07 0.14 -1.54
C TRP A 452 21.57 0.41 -1.63
N MET A 453 22.34 -0.61 -1.98
CA MET A 453 23.75 -0.45 -2.31
C MET A 453 23.92 -0.25 -3.82
N VAL A 454 24.62 0.82 -4.21
CA VAL A 454 25.04 1.08 -5.57
C VAL A 454 26.53 1.37 -5.54
N ASP A 455 27.35 0.49 -6.12
CA ASP A 455 28.80 0.49 -6.00
C ASP A 455 29.27 0.57 -4.54
N ASN A 456 29.97 1.64 -4.15
CA ASN A 456 30.45 1.91 -2.79
C ASN A 456 29.59 2.98 -2.08
N GLN A 457 28.36 3.21 -2.54
CA GLN A 457 27.40 4.13 -1.95
C GLN A 457 26.21 3.35 -1.36
N ILE A 458 25.69 3.86 -0.26
CA ILE A 458 24.49 3.38 0.42
C ILE A 458 23.46 4.49 0.29
N TYR A 459 22.36 4.21 -0.40
CA TYR A 459 21.21 5.09 -0.50
C TYR A 459 20.12 4.57 0.42
N TYR A 460 19.48 5.43 1.20
CA TYR A 460 18.48 5.01 2.18
C TYR A 460 17.36 6.03 2.30
N VAL A 461 16.16 5.55 2.66
CA VAL A 461 15.06 6.42 3.08
C VAL A 461 15.34 6.85 4.52
N ASP A 462 15.61 8.14 4.72
CA ASP A 462 15.86 8.72 6.05
C ASP A 462 14.64 8.58 6.96
N GLY A 463 14.84 8.07 8.17
CA GLY A 463 13.75 7.70 9.10
C GLY A 463 12.94 8.90 9.60
N ALA A 464 13.57 10.06 9.78
CA ALA A 464 12.92 11.26 10.31
C ALA A 464 12.12 12.02 9.24
N THR A 465 12.62 12.08 8.01
CA THR A 465 12.05 12.90 6.93
C THR A 465 11.30 12.09 5.86
N GLY A 466 11.61 10.80 5.73
CA GLY A 466 11.18 9.96 4.60
C GLY A 466 11.89 10.29 3.28
N TYR A 467 12.96 11.08 3.30
CA TYR A 467 13.68 11.55 2.11
C TYR A 467 14.75 10.57 1.65
N LEU A 468 15.16 10.62 0.37
CA LEU A 468 16.32 9.83 -0.07
C LEU A 468 17.61 10.54 0.38
N ALA A 469 18.39 9.87 1.21
CA ALA A 469 19.73 10.26 1.61
C ALA A 469 20.77 9.24 1.12
N LYS A 470 22.05 9.61 1.19
CA LYS A 470 23.15 8.70 0.90
C LYS A 470 24.37 8.88 1.80
N THR A 471 25.11 7.80 1.99
CA THR A 471 26.46 7.74 2.59
C THR A 471 27.33 6.77 1.78
N ASP A 472 28.56 6.50 2.22
CA ASP A 472 29.45 5.48 1.67
C ASP A 472 29.54 4.24 2.58
N VAL A 473 30.28 3.21 2.13
CA VAL A 473 30.51 1.96 2.88
C VAL A 473 31.43 2.09 4.11
N ASN A 474 31.81 3.33 4.47
CA ASN A 474 32.64 3.67 5.62
C ASN A 474 31.92 4.59 6.62
N GLY A 475 30.70 5.07 6.30
CA GLY A 475 29.92 5.95 7.17
C GLY A 475 30.29 7.44 7.04
N ALA A 476 30.62 7.91 5.83
CA ALA A 476 30.78 9.34 5.56
C ALA A 476 29.51 10.16 5.89
N GLU A 477 29.67 11.46 6.16
CA GLU A 477 28.57 12.35 6.54
C GLU A 477 27.38 12.26 5.55
N PRO A 478 26.17 11.92 6.02
CA PRO A 478 25.04 11.69 5.11
C PRO A 478 24.61 12.93 4.33
N LYS A 479 24.19 12.71 3.08
CA LYS A 479 23.69 13.75 2.19
C LYS A 479 22.32 13.42 1.62
N THR A 480 21.34 14.27 1.88
CA THR A 480 20.04 14.24 1.20
C THR A 480 20.21 14.48 -0.30
N VAL A 481 19.63 13.60 -1.12
CA VAL A 481 19.64 13.68 -2.59
C VAL A 481 18.24 13.89 -3.19
N ILE A 482 17.17 13.59 -2.44
CA ILE A 482 15.79 13.90 -2.82
C ILE A 482 15.04 14.46 -1.61
N SER A 483 14.66 15.74 -1.64
CA SER A 483 13.87 16.40 -0.59
C SER A 483 12.36 16.18 -0.77
N ARG A 484 11.96 14.92 -0.92
CA ARG A 484 10.57 14.46 -1.13
C ARG A 484 10.40 13.10 -0.46
N LYS A 485 9.22 12.83 0.12
CA LYS A 485 8.92 11.52 0.72
C LYS A 485 8.99 10.40 -0.32
N VAL A 486 9.80 9.39 -0.05
CA VAL A 486 10.01 8.22 -0.90
C VAL A 486 9.11 7.08 -0.44
N LEU A 487 8.10 6.72 -1.22
CA LEU A 487 7.12 5.68 -0.90
C LEU A 487 7.11 4.59 -1.97
N ASN A 488 6.80 3.35 -1.59
CA ASN A 488 6.66 2.20 -2.50
C ASN A 488 7.86 2.01 -3.46
N ALA A 489 9.08 2.21 -2.98
CA ALA A 489 10.26 2.31 -3.84
C ALA A 489 10.74 0.94 -4.36
N GLN A 490 11.16 0.89 -5.62
CA GLN A 490 11.66 -0.30 -6.31
C GLN A 490 12.93 0.03 -7.11
N LEU A 491 13.93 -0.86 -7.06
CA LEU A 491 15.20 -0.73 -7.79
C LEU A 491 15.15 -1.53 -9.10
N LEU A 492 15.45 -0.89 -10.24
CA LEU A 492 15.72 -1.61 -11.50
C LEU A 492 16.75 -0.85 -12.34
N ASN A 493 17.70 -1.58 -12.95
CA ASN A 493 18.65 -1.07 -13.95
C ASN A 493 19.39 0.23 -13.51
N GLY A 494 19.87 0.29 -12.26
CA GLY A 494 20.60 1.46 -11.76
C GLY A 494 19.73 2.70 -11.50
N SER A 495 18.41 2.53 -11.38
CA SER A 495 17.47 3.60 -11.03
C SER A 495 16.51 3.17 -9.92
N LEU A 496 16.21 4.09 -9.01
CA LEU A 496 15.14 3.97 -8.03
C LEU A 496 13.86 4.55 -8.62
N TYR A 497 12.79 3.77 -8.67
CA TYR A 497 11.45 4.24 -8.97
C TYR A 497 10.68 4.32 -7.67
N TYR A 498 9.86 5.35 -7.49
CA TYR A 498 9.12 5.55 -6.25
C TYR A 498 7.91 6.47 -6.44
N THR A 499 6.93 6.35 -5.55
CA THR A 499 5.75 7.23 -5.51
C THR A 499 5.87 8.27 -4.40
N SER A 500 5.23 9.43 -4.56
CA SER A 500 5.09 10.43 -3.49
C SER A 500 3.72 11.10 -3.51
N ASN A 501 3.18 11.38 -2.32
CA ASN A 501 1.94 12.10 -2.11
C ASN A 501 2.02 13.00 -0.86
N ASP A 502 1.09 13.96 -0.74
CA ASP A 502 1.06 14.91 0.37
C ASP A 502 0.73 14.25 1.71
N ALA A 503 -0.01 13.14 1.69
CA ALA A 503 -0.29 12.32 2.87
C ALA A 503 0.99 11.69 3.46
N GLY A 504 2.02 11.47 2.64
CA GLY A 504 3.21 10.70 3.02
C GLY A 504 2.92 9.24 3.35
N SER A 505 1.92 8.67 2.68
CA SER A 505 1.35 7.35 2.95
C SER A 505 1.57 6.43 1.76
N SER A 506 2.15 5.25 1.99
CA SER A 506 2.35 4.22 0.96
C SER A 506 1.04 3.62 0.43
N TYR A 507 -0.08 3.80 1.14
CA TYR A 507 -1.39 3.25 0.78
C TYR A 507 -2.20 4.18 -0.13
N ASP A 508 -1.98 5.49 -0.04
CA ASP A 508 -2.65 6.48 -0.87
C ASP A 508 -1.91 6.61 -2.21
N PRO A 509 -2.61 6.83 -3.35
CA PRO A 509 -1.95 7.03 -4.64
C PRO A 509 -0.94 8.18 -4.62
N GLY A 510 0.11 8.08 -5.43
CA GLY A 510 1.15 9.11 -5.51
C GLY A 510 1.65 9.37 -6.92
N ILE A 511 2.32 10.50 -7.13
CA ILE A 511 3.02 10.76 -8.39
C ILE A 511 4.25 9.86 -8.46
N LEU A 512 4.45 9.17 -9.58
CA LEU A 512 5.60 8.31 -9.84
C LEU A 512 6.80 9.14 -10.30
N TYR A 513 7.95 8.88 -9.69
CA TYR A 513 9.25 9.47 -10.00
C TYR A 513 10.29 8.37 -10.28
N GLN A 514 11.36 8.74 -10.97
CA GLN A 514 12.57 7.97 -11.13
C GLN A 514 13.76 8.81 -10.65
N TYR A 515 14.66 8.23 -9.87
CA TYR A 515 15.97 8.77 -9.57
C TYR A 515 17.04 7.86 -10.15
N ASP A 516 17.86 8.41 -11.05
CA ASP A 516 18.96 7.69 -11.71
C ASP A 516 20.24 7.84 -10.89
N PHE A 517 20.82 6.72 -10.43
CA PHE A 517 21.95 6.75 -9.51
C PHE A 517 23.27 7.18 -10.16
N ALA A 518 23.43 7.01 -11.47
CA ALA A 518 24.65 7.35 -12.19
C ALA A 518 24.75 8.86 -12.49
N THR A 519 23.62 9.48 -12.81
CA THR A 519 23.51 10.91 -13.13
C THR A 519 23.08 11.77 -11.94
N GLY A 520 22.53 11.16 -10.89
CA GLY A 520 21.94 11.86 -9.74
C GLY A 520 20.68 12.65 -10.07
N LYS A 521 20.01 12.34 -11.19
CA LYS A 521 18.87 13.10 -11.71
C LYS A 521 17.54 12.47 -11.31
N GLU A 522 16.67 13.29 -10.73
CA GLU A 522 15.25 12.97 -10.55
C GLU A 522 14.43 13.34 -11.81
N ILE A 523 13.46 12.48 -12.16
CA ILE A 523 12.55 12.67 -13.30
C ILE A 523 11.13 12.26 -12.89
N LYS A 524 10.16 13.17 -13.05
CA LYS A 524 8.72 12.85 -12.91
C LYS A 524 8.30 11.90 -14.05
N ARG A 525 7.62 10.80 -13.71
CA ARG A 525 7.25 9.72 -14.65
C ARG A 525 5.74 9.61 -14.89
N SER A 526 4.89 9.99 -13.92
CA SER A 526 3.44 10.12 -14.16
C SER A 526 2.97 11.57 -13.93
N ASP A 527 1.96 12.02 -14.69
CA ASP A 527 1.24 13.26 -14.40
C ASP A 527 -0.05 13.04 -13.61
N LYS A 528 -0.37 11.78 -13.28
CA LYS A 528 -1.54 11.36 -12.52
C LYS A 528 -1.09 10.57 -11.29
N PRO A 529 -1.88 10.56 -10.20
CA PRO A 529 -1.67 9.64 -9.10
C PRO A 529 -1.70 8.18 -9.57
N VAL A 530 -0.79 7.41 -9.00
CA VAL A 530 -0.53 6.00 -9.26
C VAL A 530 -0.87 5.21 -8.02
N SER A 531 -1.78 4.24 -8.14
CA SER A 531 -2.14 3.32 -7.05
C SER A 531 -1.18 2.13 -6.98
N SER A 532 -0.71 1.62 -8.12
CA SER A 532 0.39 0.65 -8.19
C SER A 532 1.17 0.75 -9.49
N TYR A 533 2.41 0.26 -9.50
CA TYR A 533 3.26 0.26 -10.69
C TYR A 533 4.19 -0.96 -10.75
N TYR A 534 4.61 -1.27 -11.97
CA TYR A 534 5.33 -2.48 -12.35
C TYR A 534 6.46 -2.10 -13.31
N ILE A 535 7.71 -2.38 -12.95
CA ILE A 535 8.88 -2.04 -13.77
C ILE A 535 9.32 -3.24 -14.60
N GLY A 536 8.98 -3.26 -15.89
CA GLY A 536 9.50 -4.23 -16.84
C GLY A 536 10.85 -3.82 -17.42
N LYS A 537 11.55 -4.78 -18.04
CA LYS A 537 12.88 -4.57 -18.68
C LYS A 537 12.93 -3.39 -19.65
N ASN A 538 11.84 -3.17 -20.40
CA ASN A 538 11.75 -2.20 -21.49
C ASN A 538 10.69 -1.10 -21.29
N ALA A 539 9.85 -1.20 -20.27
CA ALA A 539 8.72 -0.30 -20.04
C ALA A 539 8.23 -0.37 -18.59
N ILE A 540 7.74 0.76 -18.10
CA ILE A 540 7.05 0.86 -16.81
C ILE A 540 5.55 0.82 -17.08
N TYR A 541 4.80 0.05 -16.30
CA TYR A 541 3.35 0.11 -16.30
C TYR A 541 2.86 0.68 -14.98
N TYR A 542 1.81 1.49 -15.00
CA TYR A 542 1.18 1.99 -13.79
C TYR A 542 -0.34 1.95 -13.89
N LEU A 543 -0.99 1.74 -12.75
CA LEU A 543 -2.43 1.82 -12.59
C LEU A 543 -2.79 3.22 -12.08
N SER A 544 -3.85 3.79 -12.65
CA SER A 544 -4.49 4.98 -12.09
C SER A 544 -5.96 4.67 -11.87
N GLU A 545 -6.49 5.01 -10.70
CA GLU A 545 -7.88 4.73 -10.30
C GLU A 545 -8.77 5.98 -10.38
N GLY A 546 -8.24 7.11 -10.87
CA GLY A 546 -8.93 8.40 -10.96
C GLY A 546 -9.95 8.50 -12.10
N TYR A 547 -10.25 9.73 -12.54
CA TYR A 547 -11.25 9.99 -13.59
C TYR A 547 -10.87 9.46 -14.99
N ASP A 548 -9.60 9.10 -15.20
CA ASP A 548 -9.10 8.39 -16.40
C ASP A 548 -8.54 7.00 -16.00
N PRO A 549 -9.37 6.04 -15.52
CA PRO A 549 -8.83 4.85 -14.86
C PRO A 549 -8.20 3.84 -15.82
N GLY A 550 -7.26 3.03 -15.32
CA GLY A 550 -6.73 1.86 -16.03
C GLY A 550 -5.20 1.83 -16.16
N ILE A 551 -4.73 1.01 -17.09
CA ILE A 551 -3.31 0.75 -17.31
C ILE A 551 -2.71 1.80 -18.24
N TYR A 552 -1.65 2.43 -17.75
CA TYR A 552 -0.75 3.27 -18.52
C TYR A 552 0.60 2.58 -18.67
N LYS A 553 1.27 2.83 -19.80
CA LYS A 553 2.63 2.39 -20.09
C LYS A 553 3.51 3.61 -20.35
N ILE A 554 4.73 3.57 -19.83
CA ILE A 554 5.80 4.53 -20.10
C ILE A 554 6.95 3.76 -20.74
N ASP A 555 7.33 4.14 -21.95
CA ASP A 555 8.53 3.64 -22.63
C ASP A 555 9.31 4.78 -23.31
N ALA A 556 10.30 4.47 -24.13
CA ALA A 556 11.12 5.45 -24.83
C ALA A 556 10.33 6.41 -25.76
N LYS A 557 9.08 6.08 -26.12
CA LYS A 557 8.18 6.94 -26.93
C LYS A 557 7.33 7.88 -26.08
N GLY A 558 7.36 7.76 -24.74
CA GLY A 558 6.54 8.54 -23.82
C GLY A 558 5.51 7.70 -23.06
N SER A 559 4.44 8.35 -22.59
CA SER A 559 3.36 7.70 -21.83
C SER A 559 2.09 7.53 -22.67
N ALA A 560 1.47 6.34 -22.61
CA ALA A 560 0.23 6.01 -23.30
C ALA A 560 -0.72 5.21 -22.39
N ARG A 561 -2.03 5.46 -22.50
CA ARG A 561 -3.07 4.67 -21.82
C ARG A 561 -3.39 3.45 -22.69
N LEU A 562 -3.10 2.25 -22.19
CA LEU A 562 -3.35 0.99 -22.90
C LEU A 562 -4.73 0.41 -22.58
N VAL A 563 -5.26 0.67 -21.38
CA VAL A 563 -6.57 0.18 -20.93
C VAL A 563 -7.36 1.33 -20.31
N SER A 564 -8.64 1.43 -20.68
CA SER A 564 -9.53 2.51 -20.26
C SER A 564 -10.68 2.02 -19.38
N ASP A 565 -10.39 1.13 -18.44
CA ASP A 565 -11.35 0.56 -17.48
C ASP A 565 -10.62 0.23 -16.17
N ARG A 566 -11.38 0.01 -15.09
CA ARG A 566 -10.84 -0.23 -13.75
C ARG A 566 -10.22 -1.62 -13.62
N ILE A 567 -9.06 -1.71 -12.97
CA ILE A 567 -8.27 -2.94 -12.87
C ILE A 567 -8.48 -3.56 -11.49
N GLN A 568 -8.74 -4.86 -11.44
CA GLN A 568 -8.91 -5.59 -10.16
C GLN A 568 -7.60 -6.23 -9.71
N THR A 569 -6.89 -6.88 -10.63
CA THR A 569 -5.55 -7.44 -10.40
C THR A 569 -4.68 -7.17 -11.60
N ALA A 570 -3.39 -6.94 -11.38
CA ALA A 570 -2.39 -6.93 -12.45
C ALA A 570 -1.08 -7.55 -11.96
N LYS A 571 -0.36 -8.20 -12.88
CA LYS A 571 0.91 -8.87 -12.62
C LYS A 571 1.85 -8.71 -13.81
N LEU A 572 3.11 -8.40 -13.51
CA LEU A 572 4.17 -8.29 -14.51
C LEU A 572 4.66 -9.66 -14.99
N THR A 573 4.95 -9.72 -16.28
CA THR A 573 5.52 -10.88 -16.99
C THR A 573 6.58 -10.37 -17.97
N ASP A 574 7.41 -11.26 -18.52
CA ASP A 574 8.34 -10.89 -19.59
C ASP A 574 7.64 -10.39 -20.86
N GLU A 575 6.35 -10.72 -21.06
CA GLU A 575 5.53 -10.29 -22.20
C GLU A 575 4.69 -9.03 -21.94
N GLY A 576 4.84 -8.37 -20.78
CA GLY A 576 4.06 -7.20 -20.37
C GLY A 576 3.19 -7.47 -19.14
N LEU A 577 2.05 -6.79 -19.01
CA LEU A 577 1.11 -7.05 -17.92
C LEU A 577 0.07 -8.09 -18.31
N VAL A 578 -0.25 -9.00 -17.38
CA VAL A 578 -1.50 -9.75 -17.35
C VAL A 578 -2.40 -9.18 -16.25
N TYR A 579 -3.72 -9.11 -16.50
CA TYR A 579 -4.64 -8.42 -15.59
C TYR A 579 -6.10 -8.91 -15.68
N THR A 580 -6.90 -8.53 -14.68
CA THR A 580 -8.36 -8.65 -14.68
C THR A 580 -9.03 -7.28 -14.53
N LEU A 581 -10.26 -7.16 -15.03
CA LEU A 581 -11.06 -5.94 -14.93
C LEU A 581 -12.05 -6.03 -13.77
N THR A 582 -12.21 -4.96 -13.00
CA THR A 582 -13.15 -4.92 -11.86
C THR A 582 -14.57 -5.25 -12.27
N TYR A 583 -15.01 -4.77 -13.44
CA TYR A 583 -16.42 -4.81 -13.87
C TYR A 583 -16.70 -5.78 -15.03
N LYS A 584 -15.73 -6.64 -15.38
CA LYS A 584 -15.87 -7.56 -16.52
C LYS A 584 -15.02 -8.82 -16.33
N GLU A 585 -15.69 -9.97 -16.25
CA GLU A 585 -15.04 -11.27 -16.16
C GLU A 585 -14.06 -11.50 -17.33
N GLY A 586 -12.92 -12.13 -17.04
CA GLY A 586 -11.89 -12.46 -18.02
C GLY A 586 -10.49 -12.10 -17.56
N VAL A 587 -9.50 -12.79 -18.14
CA VAL A 587 -8.08 -12.47 -18.04
C VAL A 587 -7.62 -11.85 -19.36
N TYR A 588 -6.80 -10.81 -19.25
CA TYR A 588 -6.37 -9.95 -20.35
C TYR A 588 -4.84 -9.70 -20.28
N SER A 589 -4.26 -9.13 -21.33
CA SER A 589 -2.85 -8.71 -21.37
C SER A 589 -2.61 -7.46 -22.21
N VAL A 590 -1.57 -6.70 -21.88
CA VAL A 590 -1.05 -5.55 -22.65
C VAL A 590 0.49 -5.52 -22.63
N LYS A 591 1.09 -4.90 -23.65
CA LYS A 591 2.55 -4.87 -23.92
C LYS A 591 3.03 -3.49 -24.38
#